data_AF-A0A2I8A7Y7-F1
#
_entry.id   AF-A0A2I8A7Y7-F1
#
_cell.length_a   1.000
_cell.length_b   1.000
_cell.length_c   1.000
_cell.angle_alpha   90.00
_cell.angle_beta   90.00
_cell.angle_gamma   90.00
#
_symmetry.space_group_name_H-M   'P 1'
#
loop_
_entity.id
_entity.type
_entity.pdbx_description
1 polymer ?
#
loop_
_entity_poly.entity_id
_entity_poly.type
_entity_poly.pdbx_seq_one_letter_code
_entity_poly.pdbx_strand_id
1 'polypeptide(L)'
;MSDRPLKLVLIDHDPIFRLGLRVALEAIPNIQVVTEAATDTEALQALAAIAQQDPNLVNLVVLELGDSRSIDTQQQGLQLIQQLKASYPTLPILLLSSVQTTGIITAAKAFGADGYCPKGAAVAELVTAMTELVSGNSYWRETAVSTELSPPLSTTVSRLPLAQFRQNLHTSGIGYIETTLKAITEQLQTPGLPILERAILAGRRRELLTARWLLNQLLLTPQEQPQPQPEIIPSVPPPAVFPTPSGEIVIADETTRLTPPPLLSPRLLQSTLFAACINKLQFSLKNVSDVPLEIDIFREDKKRELLYLILQKLSQQLDDLREAQITDRQLLELKPIILNDLWQATVTDFFGKFSRIEIGDRSVEVVNILLQNPAAIQTAILNKIPLVGELLSYLLLQTDLQIDNTSYPAGTSDANCQAEIMLENLLIQVANAVVQPLLNYLADVEQIKQNFYDRKLISTREIERFRNDLSWKYRLNAYVNEAREIFESRYELFVFAPRGIATISVYAPRNAELAQLTGIPLVVTLILEFRDAIAPRLQSVLAFFGSGIVFVLTQIVGRGLGLIGRGIIQGIGSVSFSEKNFKRDNPRSK
;
A
#
# COMPACT_ATOMS: atom_id res chain seq x y z
N MET A 1 31.48 37.23 6.61
CA MET A 1 30.07 37.67 6.50
C MET A 1 29.35 37.02 7.66
N SER A 2 28.76 37.84 8.52
CA SER A 2 27.97 37.53 9.74
C SER A 2 28.17 36.13 10.36
N ASP A 3 29.11 35.99 11.30
CA ASP A 3 29.31 34.81 12.18
C ASP A 3 28.15 34.56 13.17
N ARG A 4 26.92 34.94 12.81
CA ARG A 4 25.75 34.70 13.67
C ARG A 4 25.14 33.35 13.33
N PRO A 5 24.99 32.44 14.31
CA PRO A 5 24.37 31.14 14.07
C PRO A 5 22.93 31.34 13.59
N LEU A 6 22.54 30.58 12.58
CA LEU A 6 21.19 30.55 12.05
C LEU A 6 20.29 29.84 13.06
N LYS A 7 19.34 30.58 13.63
CA LYS A 7 18.51 30.15 14.75
C LYS A 7 17.07 30.07 14.29
N LEU A 8 16.56 28.85 14.19
CA LEU A 8 15.31 28.60 13.48
C LEU A 8 14.28 27.87 14.32
N VAL A 9 13.02 28.01 13.92
CA VAL A 9 11.88 27.22 14.40
C VAL A 9 11.49 26.21 13.33
N LEU A 10 11.34 24.94 13.71
CA LEU A 10 10.82 23.90 12.83
C LEU A 10 9.34 23.64 13.13
N ILE A 11 8.48 23.82 12.14
CA ILE A 11 7.03 23.56 12.25
C ILE A 11 6.69 22.46 11.24
N ASP A 12 6.39 21.26 11.74
CA ASP A 12 6.03 20.11 10.92
C ASP A 12 5.15 19.15 11.73
N HIS A 13 4.10 18.61 11.14
CA HIS A 13 3.21 17.66 11.83
C HIS A 13 3.79 16.24 11.91
N ASP A 14 4.78 15.90 11.07
CA ASP A 14 5.42 14.57 11.08
C ASP A 14 6.58 14.50 12.10
N PRO A 15 6.42 13.74 13.21
CA PRO A 15 7.45 13.66 14.25
C PRO A 15 8.75 12.99 13.79
N ILE A 16 8.69 12.08 12.80
CA ILE A 16 9.87 11.39 12.28
C ILE A 16 10.66 12.34 11.38
N PHE A 17 9.97 13.03 10.47
CA PHE A 17 10.62 14.00 9.59
C PHE A 17 11.22 15.16 10.37
N ARG A 18 10.49 15.70 11.36
CA ARG A 18 10.96 16.79 12.21
C ARG A 18 12.21 16.40 13.00
N LEU A 19 12.22 15.21 13.60
CA LEU A 19 13.41 14.66 14.28
C LEU A 19 14.59 14.49 13.31
N GLY A 20 14.36 13.91 12.13
CA GLY A 20 15.39 13.69 11.12
C GLY A 20 15.99 14.99 10.60
N LEU A 21 15.15 15.99 10.32
CA LEU A 21 15.57 17.32 9.87
C LEU A 21 16.34 18.06 10.96
N ARG A 22 15.89 18.02 12.21
CA ARG A 22 16.63 18.60 13.35
C ARG A 22 18.02 18.00 13.47
N VAL A 23 18.13 16.68 13.49
CA VAL A 23 19.42 15.98 13.59
C VAL A 23 20.34 16.33 12.42
N ALA A 24 19.79 16.41 11.20
CA ALA A 24 20.57 16.75 10.01
C ALA A 24 21.05 18.21 10.00
N LEU A 25 20.22 19.15 10.45
CA LEU A 25 20.55 20.58 10.52
C LEU A 25 21.52 20.89 11.66
N GLU A 26 21.33 20.30 12.85
CA GLU A 26 22.22 20.50 14.00
C GLU A 26 23.62 19.87 13.81
N ALA A 27 23.76 18.94 12.86
CA ALA A 27 25.07 18.42 12.47
C ALA A 27 25.92 19.46 11.69
N ILE A 28 25.31 20.55 11.20
CA ILE A 28 25.98 21.59 10.43
C ILE A 28 26.42 22.71 11.37
N PRO A 29 27.70 23.13 11.34
CA PRO A 29 28.18 24.24 12.14
C PRO A 29 27.36 25.51 11.87
N ASN A 30 27.09 26.28 12.92
CA ASN A 30 26.37 27.55 12.87
C ASN A 30 24.87 27.45 12.51
N ILE A 31 24.24 26.29 12.68
CA ILE A 31 22.77 26.14 12.63
C ILE A 31 22.29 25.61 13.99
N GLN A 32 21.23 26.22 14.51
CA GLN A 32 20.60 25.82 15.77
C GLN A 32 19.08 25.82 15.61
N VAL A 33 18.46 24.69 15.95
CA VAL A 33 17.00 24.61 16.10
C VAL A 33 16.65 25.08 17.51
N VAL A 34 15.97 26.23 17.61
CA VAL A 34 15.61 26.86 18.88
C VAL A 34 14.41 26.16 19.51
N THR A 35 13.44 25.80 18.68
CA THR A 35 12.25 25.06 19.10
C THR A 35 11.66 24.32 17.91
N GLU A 36 10.93 23.26 18.24
CA GLU A 36 10.10 22.49 17.32
C GLU A 36 8.64 22.70 17.70
N ALA A 37 7.74 22.61 16.73
CA ALA A 37 6.30 22.59 16.95
C ALA A 37 5.65 21.53 16.07
N ALA A 38 4.75 20.75 16.66
CA ALA A 38 3.97 19.73 15.97
C ALA A 38 2.62 20.27 15.46
N THR A 39 2.19 21.45 15.91
CA THR A 39 0.93 22.09 15.53
C THR A 39 1.07 23.60 15.40
N ASP A 40 0.16 24.23 14.66
CA ASP A 40 0.13 25.68 14.44
C ASP A 40 0.01 26.46 15.76
N THR A 41 -0.83 25.96 16.67
CA THR A 41 -1.02 26.56 18.00
C THR A 41 0.26 26.51 18.83
N GLU A 42 0.95 25.37 18.82
CA GLU A 42 2.23 25.20 19.53
C GLU A 42 3.30 26.11 18.93
N ALA A 43 3.33 26.28 17.60
CA ALA A 43 4.27 27.16 16.93
C ALA A 43 4.07 28.63 17.33
N LEU A 44 2.82 29.11 17.35
CA LEU A 44 2.50 30.47 17.75
C LEU A 44 2.81 30.71 19.23
N GLN A 45 2.51 29.75 20.11
CA GLN A 45 2.83 29.84 21.54
C GLN A 45 4.34 29.86 21.78
N ALA A 46 5.11 29.01 21.10
CA ALA A 46 6.55 28.95 21.22
C ALA A 46 7.21 30.26 20.72
N LEU A 47 6.78 30.78 19.57
CA LEU A 47 7.27 32.04 19.04
C LEU A 47 6.92 33.22 19.96
N ALA A 48 5.71 33.26 20.52
CA ALA A 48 5.33 34.31 21.47
C ALA A 48 6.16 34.27 22.76
N ALA A 49 6.43 33.07 23.29
CA ALA A 49 7.28 32.89 24.47
C ALA A 49 8.73 33.32 24.21
N ILE A 50 9.28 32.99 23.03
CA ILE A 50 10.63 33.40 22.62
C ILE A 50 10.71 34.92 22.44
N ALA A 51 9.71 35.51 21.77
CA ALA A 51 9.67 36.95 21.51
C ALA A 51 9.61 37.78 22.81
N GLN A 52 9.01 37.24 23.89
CA GLN A 52 9.03 37.87 25.22
C GLN A 52 10.42 37.88 25.86
N GLN A 53 11.27 36.90 25.55
CA GLN A 53 12.61 36.78 26.11
C GLN A 53 13.63 37.59 25.31
N ASP A 54 13.68 37.36 23.99
CA ASP A 54 14.51 38.10 23.04
C ASP A 54 13.87 38.04 21.65
N PRO A 55 13.31 39.16 21.13
CA PRO A 55 12.68 39.23 19.82
C PRO A 55 13.59 38.84 18.65
N ASN A 56 14.92 38.90 18.83
CA ASN A 56 15.90 38.59 17.79
C ASN A 56 16.52 37.20 17.93
N LEU A 57 16.00 36.36 18.83
CA LEU A 57 16.56 35.02 19.07
C LEU A 57 16.36 34.10 17.86
N VAL A 58 15.21 34.19 17.19
CA VAL A 58 14.88 33.40 16.00
C VAL A 58 14.98 34.30 14.78
N ASN A 59 15.66 33.83 13.74
CA ASN A 59 15.85 34.55 12.49
C ASN A 59 15.28 33.82 11.27
N LEU A 60 14.68 32.63 11.43
CA LEU A 60 14.02 31.90 10.35
C LEU A 60 12.94 30.96 10.89
N VAL A 61 11.83 30.83 10.15
CA VAL A 61 10.84 29.77 10.34
C VAL A 61 10.92 28.81 9.16
N VAL A 62 11.02 27.51 9.43
CA VAL A 62 10.83 26.46 8.42
C VAL A 62 9.48 25.79 8.68
N LEU A 63 8.57 25.90 7.70
CA LEU A 63 7.18 25.51 7.84
C LEU A 63 6.79 24.48 6.78
N GLU A 64 6.22 23.35 7.21
CA GLU A 64 5.43 22.49 6.33
C GLU A 64 4.00 23.04 6.20
N LEU A 65 3.51 23.13 4.96
CA LEU A 65 2.17 23.62 4.60
C LEU A 65 1.06 22.59 4.85
N GLY A 66 1.38 21.30 4.88
CA GLY A 66 0.40 20.22 5.09
C GLY A 66 0.64 19.02 4.19
N ASP A 67 -0.03 17.90 4.47
CA ASP A 67 0.05 16.71 3.63
C ASP A 67 -0.60 16.98 2.26
N SER A 68 -0.04 16.43 1.17
CA SER A 68 -0.58 16.54 -0.19
C SER A 68 -1.98 15.94 -0.36
N ARG A 69 -2.49 15.30 0.69
CA ARG A 69 -3.76 14.57 0.74
C ARG A 69 -4.93 15.34 1.38
N SER A 70 -4.72 16.54 1.93
CA SER A 70 -5.80 17.35 2.53
C SER A 70 -5.68 18.84 2.19
N ILE A 71 -6.68 19.37 1.48
CA ILE A 71 -6.80 20.79 1.11
C ILE A 71 -6.97 21.66 2.36
N ASP A 72 -7.65 21.15 3.41
CA ASP A 72 -7.88 21.89 4.65
C ASP A 72 -6.57 22.13 5.40
N THR A 73 -5.68 21.14 5.45
CA THR A 73 -4.34 21.32 6.06
C THR A 73 -3.52 22.35 5.31
N GLN A 74 -3.62 22.38 3.97
CA GLN A 74 -2.94 23.38 3.15
C GLN A 74 -3.49 24.79 3.37
N GLN A 75 -4.82 24.93 3.52
CA GLN A 75 -5.44 26.20 3.87
C GLN A 75 -5.05 26.67 5.27
N GLN A 76 -4.97 25.76 6.24
CA GLN A 76 -4.48 26.05 7.60
C GLN A 76 -3.02 26.52 7.57
N GLY A 77 -2.14 25.84 6.83
CA GLY A 77 -0.75 26.28 6.64
C GLY A 77 -0.63 27.66 6.00
N LEU A 78 -1.47 27.97 4.99
CA LEU A 78 -1.53 29.30 4.39
C LEU A 78 -2.01 30.38 5.38
N GLN A 79 -3.01 30.07 6.21
CA GLN A 79 -3.48 30.96 7.27
C GLN A 79 -2.40 31.19 8.33
N LEU A 80 -1.63 30.17 8.69
CA LEU A 80 -0.51 30.30 9.62
C LEU A 80 0.57 31.24 9.06
N ILE A 81 0.92 31.13 7.77
CA ILE A 81 1.84 32.08 7.12
C ILE A 81 1.33 33.51 7.27
N GLN A 82 0.03 33.73 7.00
CA GLN A 82 -0.58 35.05 7.12
C GLN A 82 -0.48 35.60 8.55
N GLN A 83 -0.78 34.77 9.56
CA GLN A 83 -0.74 35.14 10.97
C GLN A 83 0.70 35.42 11.44
N LEU A 84 1.66 34.61 11.00
CA LEU A 84 3.07 34.80 11.29
C LEU A 84 3.59 36.10 10.68
N LYS A 85 3.25 36.41 9.42
CA LYS A 85 3.65 37.67 8.78
C LYS A 85 2.96 38.90 9.37
N ALA A 86 1.72 38.76 9.85
CA ALA A 86 1.04 39.84 10.56
C ALA A 86 1.71 40.16 11.91
N SER A 87 2.19 39.14 12.62
CA SER A 87 2.78 39.28 13.96
C SER A 87 4.28 39.56 13.92
N TYR A 88 5.00 39.03 12.93
CA TYR A 88 6.45 39.10 12.76
C TYR A 88 6.81 39.45 11.30
N PRO A 89 6.60 40.70 10.85
CA PRO A 89 6.70 41.06 9.43
C PRO A 89 8.08 40.83 8.80
N THR A 90 9.14 40.94 9.60
CA THR A 90 10.54 40.81 9.16
C THR A 90 11.10 39.40 9.30
N LEU A 91 10.35 38.45 9.88
CA LEU A 91 10.83 37.08 10.10
C LEU A 91 10.65 36.27 8.80
N PRO A 92 11.73 35.77 8.17
CA PRO A 92 11.61 35.00 6.95
C PRO A 92 10.96 33.63 7.21
N ILE A 93 10.13 33.19 6.27
CA ILE A 93 9.42 31.91 6.28
C ILE A 93 9.84 31.10 5.06
N LEU A 94 10.55 30.00 5.31
CA LEU A 94 10.87 28.98 4.32
C LEU A 94 9.82 27.88 4.35
N LEU A 95 9.15 27.68 3.23
CA LEU A 95 8.23 26.56 3.06
C LEU A 95 9.02 25.31 2.70
N LEU A 96 8.73 24.23 3.40
CA LEU A 96 9.28 22.91 3.13
C LEU A 96 8.12 21.94 2.95
N SER A 97 7.66 21.77 1.69
CA SER A 97 6.41 21.03 1.42
C SER A 97 6.57 19.82 0.49
N SER A 98 5.85 18.73 0.77
CA SER A 98 5.71 17.60 -0.18
C SER A 98 4.79 17.94 -1.36
N VAL A 99 3.99 19.01 -1.25
CA VAL A 99 3.09 19.50 -2.29
C VAL A 99 3.85 20.33 -3.32
N GLN A 100 3.66 20.01 -4.60
CA GLN A 100 4.36 20.65 -5.73
C GLN A 100 3.40 21.35 -6.71
N THR A 101 2.14 21.55 -6.31
CA THR A 101 1.14 22.19 -7.17
C THR A 101 1.40 23.69 -7.29
N THR A 102 1.59 24.19 -8.51
CA THR A 102 1.90 25.61 -8.79
C THR A 102 0.93 26.59 -8.12
N GLY A 103 -0.36 26.25 -8.05
CA GLY A 103 -1.38 27.07 -7.41
C GLY A 103 -1.12 27.33 -5.93
N ILE A 104 -0.62 26.33 -5.20
CA ILE A 104 -0.40 26.44 -3.75
C ILE A 104 0.88 27.21 -3.42
N ILE A 105 1.92 27.03 -4.22
CA ILE A 105 3.17 27.78 -4.10
C ILE A 105 2.92 29.25 -4.42
N THR A 106 2.12 29.51 -5.46
CA THR A 106 1.70 30.88 -5.81
C THR A 106 0.86 31.51 -4.71
N ALA A 107 -0.08 30.77 -4.13
CA ALA A 107 -0.84 31.23 -2.97
C ALA A 107 0.10 31.52 -1.80
N ALA A 108 0.96 30.60 -1.40
CA ALA A 108 1.85 30.79 -0.26
C ALA A 108 2.79 32.00 -0.42
N LYS A 109 3.25 32.27 -1.66
CA LYS A 109 3.96 33.51 -2.01
C LYS A 109 3.10 34.76 -1.80
N ALA A 110 1.84 34.74 -2.23
CA ALA A 110 0.91 35.84 -2.03
C ALA A 110 0.56 36.07 -0.55
N PHE A 111 0.54 35.01 0.26
CA PHE A 111 0.33 35.07 1.72
C PHE A 111 1.59 35.48 2.50
N GLY A 112 2.73 35.63 1.83
CA GLY A 112 3.94 36.23 2.37
C GLY A 112 5.05 35.26 2.74
N ALA A 113 5.03 34.00 2.29
CA ALA A 113 6.24 33.18 2.40
C ALA A 113 7.40 33.78 1.59
N ASP A 114 8.64 33.60 2.05
CA ASP A 114 9.82 34.22 1.43
C ASP A 114 10.60 33.23 0.56
N GLY A 115 10.37 31.93 0.77
CA GLY A 115 10.93 30.89 -0.07
C GLY A 115 10.20 29.55 0.00
N TYR A 116 10.54 28.68 -0.93
CA TYR A 116 9.98 27.34 -1.07
C TYR A 116 11.05 26.31 -1.44
N CYS A 117 11.01 25.19 -0.73
CA CYS A 117 11.72 23.96 -1.03
C CYS A 117 10.77 22.75 -0.97
N PRO A 118 10.92 21.76 -1.87
CA PRO A 118 10.18 20.52 -1.75
C PRO A 118 10.75 19.65 -0.61
N LYS A 119 9.89 18.95 0.13
CA LYS A 119 10.34 17.88 1.06
C LYS A 119 11.13 16.86 0.25
N GLY A 120 12.32 16.50 0.74
CA GLY A 120 13.27 15.65 0.03
C GLY A 120 14.37 16.41 -0.72
N ALA A 121 14.37 17.74 -0.70
CA ALA A 121 15.53 18.55 -1.06
C ALA A 121 16.77 18.12 -0.24
N ALA A 122 17.95 18.15 -0.86
CA ALA A 122 19.19 17.85 -0.15
C ALA A 122 19.41 18.87 0.98
N VAL A 123 19.91 18.42 2.13
CA VAL A 123 20.14 19.29 3.31
C VAL A 123 21.03 20.48 2.95
N ALA A 124 22.06 20.29 2.12
CA ALA A 124 22.92 21.37 1.64
C ALA A 124 22.15 22.46 0.89
N GLU A 125 21.13 22.07 0.12
CA GLU A 125 20.31 23.01 -0.65
C GLU A 125 19.30 23.74 0.24
N LEU A 126 18.75 23.06 1.25
CA LEU A 126 17.96 23.71 2.31
C LEU A 126 18.80 24.77 3.03
N VAL A 127 20.03 24.45 3.41
CA VAL A 127 20.95 25.41 4.07
C VAL A 127 21.23 26.62 3.19
N THR A 128 21.44 26.43 1.88
CA THR A 128 21.56 27.54 0.93
C THR A 128 20.30 28.40 0.93
N ALA A 129 19.11 27.80 0.81
CA ALA A 129 17.85 28.53 0.84
C ALA A 129 17.68 29.33 2.14
N MET A 130 17.96 28.70 3.28
CA MET A 130 17.88 29.33 4.61
C MET A 130 18.85 30.52 4.72
N THR A 131 20.06 30.39 4.17
CA THR A 131 21.08 31.46 4.19
C THR A 131 20.69 32.64 3.28
N GLU A 132 20.15 32.36 2.10
CA GLU A 132 19.62 33.38 1.18
C GLU A 132 18.47 34.16 1.84
N LEU A 133 17.52 33.46 2.46
CA LEU A 133 16.38 34.07 3.16
C LEU A 133 16.80 34.98 4.31
N VAL A 134 17.72 34.52 5.16
CA VAL A 134 18.25 35.34 6.27
C VAL A 134 19.07 36.53 5.77
N SER A 135 19.64 36.44 4.57
CA SER A 135 20.34 37.55 3.91
C SER A 135 19.39 38.55 3.22
N GLY A 136 18.07 38.29 3.25
CA GLY A 136 17.04 39.15 2.66
C GLY A 136 16.66 38.81 1.22
N ASN A 137 17.17 37.70 0.66
CA ASN A 137 16.84 37.24 -0.68
C ASN A 137 15.69 36.23 -0.64
N SER A 138 14.88 36.17 -1.70
CA SER A 138 13.85 35.13 -1.84
C SER A 138 14.41 33.89 -2.54
N TYR A 139 14.01 32.69 -2.11
CA TYR A 139 14.46 31.44 -2.72
C TYR A 139 13.26 30.59 -3.15
N TRP A 140 12.99 30.50 -4.45
CA TRP A 140 11.86 29.73 -5.00
C TRP A 140 12.37 28.70 -6.01
N ARG A 141 12.21 27.41 -5.72
CA ARG A 141 12.56 26.36 -6.68
C ARG A 141 11.44 26.14 -7.68
N GLU A 142 11.73 26.28 -8.98
CA GLU A 142 10.77 26.06 -10.08
C GLU A 142 10.41 24.58 -10.25
N THR A 143 9.11 24.28 -10.25
CA THR A 143 8.54 23.02 -10.73
C THR A 143 8.35 23.09 -12.25
N ALA A 144 9.25 22.47 -13.01
CA ALA A 144 9.12 22.37 -14.46
C ALA A 144 7.97 21.43 -14.84
N VAL A 145 6.83 22.00 -15.24
CA VAL A 145 5.79 21.29 -16.01
C VAL A 145 5.98 21.70 -17.48
N SER A 146 6.38 20.73 -18.30
CA SER A 146 6.63 20.89 -19.73
C SER A 146 5.33 21.17 -20.50
N THR A 147 5.18 22.41 -20.96
CA THR A 147 4.27 22.77 -22.07
C THR A 147 5.13 22.90 -23.32
N GLU A 148 4.87 22.04 -24.31
CA GLU A 148 5.50 22.10 -25.63
C GLU A 148 5.23 23.43 -26.32
N LEU A 149 6.29 24.11 -26.79
CA LEU A 149 6.40 24.94 -27.99
C LEU A 149 7.90 25.24 -28.19
N SER A 150 8.42 25.00 -29.40
CA SER A 150 9.82 24.71 -29.74
C SER A 150 10.80 25.93 -29.80
N PRO A 151 12.09 25.82 -30.24
CA PRO A 151 13.33 26.23 -29.54
C PRO A 151 13.99 27.49 -30.20
N PRO A 152 15.32 27.83 -30.08
CA PRO A 152 16.42 27.29 -29.26
C PRO A 152 17.26 28.37 -28.51
N LEU A 153 18.08 27.93 -27.53
CA LEU A 153 19.54 28.15 -27.43
C LEU A 153 20.05 27.89 -26.00
N SER A 154 20.78 26.79 -25.88
CA SER A 154 21.94 26.52 -25.02
C SER A 154 22.10 27.30 -23.70
N THR A 155 22.02 26.62 -22.54
CA THR A 155 23.19 26.15 -21.77
C THR A 155 22.82 25.64 -20.37
N THR A 156 23.31 24.44 -20.04
CA THR A 156 23.65 23.87 -18.72
C THR A 156 22.63 23.89 -17.57
N VAL A 157 21.85 22.81 -17.45
CA VAL A 157 21.15 22.42 -16.22
C VAL A 157 22.03 21.43 -15.43
N SER A 158 22.31 21.78 -14.18
CA SER A 158 23.03 20.94 -13.21
C SER A 158 22.19 19.72 -12.82
N ARG A 159 22.77 18.54 -13.01
CA ARG A 159 22.16 17.21 -12.84
C ARG A 159 21.94 16.88 -11.35
N LEU A 160 20.77 16.30 -11.04
CA LEU A 160 20.39 15.77 -9.71
C LEU A 160 21.44 14.81 -9.11
N PRO A 161 21.69 14.81 -7.78
CA PRO A 161 22.71 14.00 -7.12
C PRO A 161 22.44 12.49 -7.14
N LEU A 162 21.18 12.03 -7.25
CA LEU A 162 20.83 10.60 -7.41
C LEU A 162 20.98 10.11 -8.86
N ALA A 163 20.76 11.00 -9.83
CA ALA A 163 21.08 10.72 -11.23
C ALA A 163 22.61 10.69 -11.42
N GLN A 164 23.34 11.63 -10.79
CA GLN A 164 24.80 11.59 -10.73
C GLN A 164 25.32 10.40 -9.93
N PHE A 165 24.70 9.97 -8.83
CA PHE A 165 25.11 8.79 -8.08
C PHE A 165 24.84 7.49 -8.84
N ARG A 166 23.67 7.35 -9.49
CA ARG A 166 23.38 6.24 -10.39
C ARG A 166 24.30 6.23 -11.61
N GLN A 167 24.57 7.39 -12.20
CA GLN A 167 25.50 7.54 -13.32
C GLN A 167 26.95 7.29 -12.87
N ASN A 168 27.35 7.70 -11.67
CA ASN A 168 28.68 7.44 -11.09
C ASN A 168 28.84 5.97 -10.68
N LEU A 169 27.81 5.31 -10.15
CA LEU A 169 27.78 3.87 -9.87
C LEU A 169 27.78 3.04 -11.17
N HIS A 170 27.05 3.48 -12.19
CA HIS A 170 27.05 2.87 -13.52
C HIS A 170 28.42 3.02 -14.17
N THR A 171 29.00 4.24 -14.20
CA THR A 171 30.29 4.51 -14.84
C THR A 171 31.47 3.88 -14.06
N SER A 172 31.45 3.91 -12.73
CA SER A 172 32.51 3.31 -11.90
C SER A 172 32.38 1.78 -11.82
N GLY A 173 31.15 1.25 -11.79
CA GLY A 173 30.87 -0.19 -11.78
C GLY A 173 31.19 -0.85 -13.12
N ILE A 174 30.76 -0.27 -14.24
CA ILE A 174 31.09 -0.77 -15.58
C ILE A 174 32.59 -0.64 -15.86
N GLY A 175 33.22 0.50 -15.51
CA GLY A 175 34.66 0.68 -15.71
C GLY A 175 35.52 -0.36 -15.00
N TYR A 176 35.17 -0.70 -13.75
CA TYR A 176 35.82 -1.79 -12.99
C TYR A 176 35.56 -3.17 -13.61
N ILE A 177 34.32 -3.43 -14.04
CA ILE A 177 33.95 -4.70 -14.69
C ILE A 177 34.70 -4.87 -16.02
N GLU A 178 34.84 -3.83 -16.83
CA GLU A 178 35.52 -3.87 -18.14
C GLU A 178 37.03 -4.04 -18.01
N THR A 179 37.68 -3.31 -17.10
CA THR A 179 39.12 -3.49 -16.82
C THR A 179 39.42 -4.90 -16.31
N THR A 180 38.59 -5.43 -15.41
CA THR A 180 38.74 -6.79 -14.89
C THR A 180 38.47 -7.84 -15.96
N LEU A 181 37.45 -7.65 -16.80
CA LEU A 181 37.16 -8.54 -17.94
C LEU A 181 38.31 -8.56 -18.95
N LYS A 182 38.93 -7.41 -19.23
CA LYS A 182 40.08 -7.31 -20.14
C LYS A 182 41.29 -8.07 -19.59
N ALA A 183 41.64 -7.85 -18.32
CA ALA A 183 42.74 -8.56 -17.66
C ALA A 183 42.53 -10.08 -17.61
N ILE A 184 41.31 -10.54 -17.27
CA ILE A 184 40.97 -11.97 -17.26
C ILE A 184 41.00 -12.56 -18.68
N THR A 185 40.59 -11.79 -19.69
CA THR A 185 40.60 -12.26 -21.08
C THR A 185 42.02 -12.34 -21.64
N GLU A 186 42.90 -11.40 -21.29
CA GLU A 186 44.33 -11.45 -21.62
C GLU A 186 45.03 -12.60 -20.89
N GLN A 187 44.71 -12.84 -19.62
CA GLN A 187 45.20 -14.02 -18.91
C GLN A 187 44.74 -15.31 -19.60
N LEU A 188 43.47 -15.45 -19.97
CA LEU A 188 42.98 -16.64 -20.69
C LEU A 188 43.66 -16.90 -22.06
N GLN A 189 44.36 -15.90 -22.62
CA GLN A 189 45.12 -15.99 -23.86
C GLN A 189 46.59 -16.38 -23.67
N THR A 190 47.13 -16.46 -22.44
CA THR A 190 48.51 -16.91 -22.24
C THR A 190 48.67 -18.40 -22.55
N PRO A 191 49.62 -18.78 -23.42
CA PRO A 191 49.86 -20.19 -23.73
C PRO A 191 50.50 -20.90 -22.53
N GLY A 192 49.94 -22.04 -22.12
CA GLY A 192 50.48 -22.87 -21.04
C GLY A 192 49.73 -22.84 -19.70
N LEU A 193 48.57 -22.17 -19.62
CA LEU A 193 47.74 -22.13 -18.41
C LEU A 193 47.21 -23.53 -17.98
N PRO A 194 47.31 -23.89 -16.68
CA PRO A 194 46.69 -25.09 -16.12
C PRO A 194 45.16 -25.15 -16.37
N ILE A 195 44.63 -26.34 -16.63
CA ILE A 195 43.21 -26.56 -16.98
C ILE A 195 42.26 -26.04 -15.89
N LEU A 196 42.61 -26.24 -14.61
CA LEU A 196 41.81 -25.79 -13.48
C LEU A 196 41.76 -24.26 -13.38
N GLU A 197 42.91 -23.59 -13.54
CA GLU A 197 42.99 -22.14 -13.54
C GLU A 197 42.21 -21.53 -14.71
N ARG A 198 42.29 -22.17 -15.89
CA ARG A 198 41.50 -21.79 -17.06
C ARG A 198 40.00 -21.90 -16.79
N ALA A 199 39.54 -22.96 -16.12
CA ALA A 199 38.14 -23.16 -15.77
C ALA A 199 37.65 -22.12 -14.75
N ILE A 200 38.48 -21.79 -13.75
CA ILE A 200 38.17 -20.76 -12.73
C ILE A 200 38.07 -19.37 -13.39
N LEU A 201 39.05 -19.00 -14.23
CA LEU A 201 39.04 -17.74 -14.98
C LEU A 201 37.83 -17.64 -15.93
N ALA A 202 37.46 -18.75 -16.59
CA ALA A 202 36.26 -18.82 -17.42
C ALA A 202 34.95 -18.73 -16.62
N GLY A 203 34.92 -19.23 -15.38
CA GLY A 203 33.82 -19.03 -14.43
C GLY A 203 33.67 -17.57 -14.03
N ARG A 204 34.75 -16.96 -13.56
CA ARG A 204 34.79 -15.55 -13.15
C ARG A 204 34.44 -14.59 -14.29
N ARG A 205 34.83 -14.92 -15.53
CA ARG A 205 34.42 -14.18 -16.73
C ARG A 205 32.90 -14.19 -16.93
N ARG A 206 32.24 -15.35 -16.73
CA ARG A 206 30.78 -15.46 -16.88
C ARG A 206 30.06 -14.64 -15.80
N GLU A 207 30.53 -14.69 -14.57
CA GLU A 207 29.99 -13.91 -13.46
C GLU A 207 30.08 -12.39 -13.73
N LEU A 208 31.23 -11.92 -14.23
CA LEU A 208 31.41 -10.51 -14.59
C LEU A 208 30.52 -10.09 -15.77
N LEU A 209 30.31 -10.97 -16.76
CA LEU A 209 29.38 -10.71 -17.86
C LEU A 209 27.93 -10.64 -17.39
N THR A 210 27.53 -11.52 -16.46
CA THR A 210 26.18 -11.48 -15.86
C THR A 210 26.00 -10.24 -14.98
N ALA A 211 27.01 -9.86 -14.20
CA ALA A 211 26.99 -8.64 -13.40
C ALA A 211 26.85 -7.40 -14.30
N ARG A 212 27.58 -7.35 -15.42
CA ARG A 212 27.45 -6.30 -16.45
C ARG A 212 26.03 -6.22 -17.00
N TRP A 213 25.44 -7.36 -17.36
CA TRP A 213 24.09 -7.42 -17.91
C TRP A 213 23.04 -6.96 -16.89
N LEU A 214 23.15 -7.42 -15.63
CA LEU A 214 22.24 -7.04 -14.55
C LEU A 214 22.34 -5.54 -14.21
N LEU A 215 23.56 -5.00 -14.19
CA LEU A 215 23.81 -3.58 -13.93
C LEU A 215 23.21 -2.68 -15.02
N ASN A 216 23.28 -3.12 -16.28
CA ASN A 216 22.62 -2.43 -17.39
C ASN A 216 21.09 -2.50 -17.27
N GLN A 217 20.51 -3.63 -16.87
CA GLN A 217 19.06 -3.76 -16.74
C GLN A 217 18.46 -2.99 -15.55
N LEU A 218 19.18 -2.91 -14.42
CA LEU A 218 18.67 -2.30 -13.17
C LEU A 218 18.87 -0.78 -13.10
N LEU A 219 19.77 -0.21 -13.90
CA LEU A 219 20.15 1.21 -13.83
C LEU A 219 19.77 2.02 -15.08
N LEU A 220 19.17 1.41 -16.11
CA LEU A 220 18.64 2.12 -17.28
C LEU A 220 17.17 2.52 -17.07
N THR A 221 16.84 3.80 -17.27
CA THR A 221 15.46 4.26 -17.47
C THR A 221 14.97 3.85 -18.87
N PRO A 222 13.67 3.57 -19.07
CA PRO A 222 13.11 3.24 -20.38
C PRO A 222 12.94 4.50 -21.24
N GLN A 223 14.04 5.14 -21.63
CA GLN A 223 14.15 6.05 -22.78
C GLN A 223 15.60 6.08 -23.24
N GLU A 224 16.06 4.98 -23.85
CA GLU A 224 17.20 4.90 -24.77
C GLU A 224 17.34 3.44 -25.25
N GLN A 225 16.29 2.92 -25.87
CA GLN A 225 16.45 1.84 -26.85
C GLN A 225 16.67 2.49 -28.22
N PRO A 226 17.72 2.12 -28.98
CA PRO A 226 17.81 2.52 -30.38
C PRO A 226 16.58 1.98 -31.10
N GLN A 227 15.79 2.88 -31.67
CA GLN A 227 14.75 2.50 -32.62
C GLN A 227 15.40 1.68 -33.75
N PRO A 228 14.84 0.52 -34.14
CA PRO A 228 15.23 -0.10 -35.40
C PRO A 228 14.85 0.86 -36.53
N GLN A 229 15.84 1.15 -37.39
CA GLN A 229 15.63 1.93 -38.60
C GLN A 229 14.56 1.28 -39.49
N PRO A 230 13.73 2.05 -40.20
CA PRO A 230 12.80 1.49 -41.17
C PRO A 230 13.58 0.91 -42.36
N GLU A 231 13.65 -0.41 -42.44
CA GLU A 231 14.06 -1.09 -43.67
C GLU A 231 13.03 -0.81 -44.77
N ILE A 232 13.54 -0.36 -45.91
CA ILE A 232 12.81 -0.20 -47.15
C ILE A 232 12.40 -1.61 -47.62
N ILE A 233 11.12 -1.96 -47.45
CA ILE A 233 10.53 -3.17 -48.01
C ILE A 233 10.28 -2.92 -49.51
N PRO A 234 10.84 -3.71 -50.45
CA PRO A 234 10.44 -3.64 -51.85
C PRO A 234 9.00 -4.16 -52.00
N SER A 235 8.21 -3.42 -52.79
CA SER A 235 6.80 -3.65 -53.07
C SER A 235 6.52 -5.08 -53.55
N VAL A 236 5.72 -5.82 -52.79
CA VAL A 236 5.06 -7.07 -53.21
C VAL A 236 3.65 -6.73 -53.72
N PRO A 237 3.16 -7.30 -54.85
CA PRO A 237 1.86 -6.96 -55.42
C PRO A 237 0.70 -7.53 -54.59
N PRO A 238 -0.53 -7.00 -54.75
CA PRO A 238 -1.69 -7.41 -53.95
C PRO A 238 -2.10 -8.86 -54.24
N PRO A 239 -2.61 -9.62 -53.24
CA PRO A 239 -3.10 -10.96 -53.49
C PRO A 239 -4.44 -10.93 -54.22
N ALA A 240 -4.61 -11.89 -55.12
CA ALA A 240 -5.83 -12.15 -55.86
C ALA A 240 -6.97 -12.62 -54.93
N VAL A 241 -8.17 -12.13 -55.23
CA VAL A 241 -9.44 -12.59 -54.69
C VAL A 241 -9.68 -14.04 -55.12
N PHE A 242 -9.90 -14.94 -54.16
CA PHE A 242 -10.49 -16.26 -54.40
C PHE A 242 -11.69 -16.48 -53.46
N PRO A 243 -12.75 -17.16 -53.94
CA PRO A 243 -14.03 -17.24 -53.24
C PRO A 243 -14.02 -18.26 -52.11
N THR A 244 -14.81 -17.97 -51.08
CA THR A 244 -15.21 -18.87 -49.99
C THR A 244 -15.89 -20.14 -50.52
N PRO A 245 -15.52 -21.35 -50.07
CA PRO A 245 -16.41 -22.49 -50.10
C PRO A 245 -17.24 -22.55 -48.82
N SER A 246 -18.56 -22.51 -49.00
CA SER A 246 -19.57 -22.92 -48.03
C SER A 246 -19.31 -24.37 -47.60
N GLY A 247 -19.27 -24.61 -46.29
CA GLY A 247 -19.15 -25.93 -45.70
C GLY A 247 -19.63 -25.88 -44.27
N GLU A 248 -20.95 -25.95 -44.09
CA GLU A 248 -21.58 -26.23 -42.80
C GLU A 248 -21.05 -27.57 -42.27
N ILE A 249 -20.36 -27.53 -41.14
CA ILE A 249 -20.20 -28.69 -40.27
C ILE A 249 -21.17 -28.49 -39.11
N VAL A 250 -22.34 -29.11 -39.27
CA VAL A 250 -23.33 -29.28 -38.21
C VAL A 250 -22.70 -30.19 -37.15
N ILE A 251 -22.32 -29.62 -36.01
CA ILE A 251 -22.15 -30.39 -34.78
C ILE A 251 -23.55 -30.51 -34.19
N ALA A 252 -24.04 -31.75 -34.12
CA ALA A 252 -25.36 -32.09 -33.66
C ALA A 252 -25.63 -31.55 -32.25
N ASP A 253 -26.74 -30.83 -32.14
CA ASP A 253 -27.42 -30.43 -30.91
C ASP A 253 -27.68 -31.64 -30.00
N GLU A 254 -27.06 -31.66 -28.82
CA GLU A 254 -27.74 -32.10 -27.59
C GLU A 254 -27.91 -30.87 -26.68
N THR A 255 -28.63 -29.88 -27.19
CA THR A 255 -29.20 -28.81 -26.38
C THR A 255 -30.34 -29.39 -25.54
N THR A 256 -30.02 -29.85 -24.33
CA THR A 256 -30.96 -29.67 -23.23
C THR A 256 -30.93 -28.18 -22.88
N ARG A 257 -31.58 -27.34 -23.70
CA ARG A 257 -31.87 -25.94 -23.35
C ARG A 257 -32.85 -25.97 -22.18
N LEU A 258 -32.29 -26.07 -20.98
CA LEU A 258 -32.97 -25.56 -19.79
C LEU A 258 -33.23 -24.09 -20.09
N THR A 259 -34.51 -23.74 -20.28
CA THR A 259 -34.95 -22.36 -20.32
C THR A 259 -34.32 -21.62 -19.14
N PRO A 260 -33.61 -20.49 -19.34
CA PRO A 260 -33.14 -19.70 -18.21
C PRO A 260 -34.36 -19.38 -17.34
N PRO A 261 -34.26 -19.51 -16.01
CA PRO A 261 -35.36 -19.17 -15.12
C PRO A 261 -35.84 -17.74 -15.45
N PRO A 262 -37.15 -17.45 -15.32
CA PRO A 262 -37.64 -16.10 -15.56
C PRO A 262 -36.84 -15.14 -14.67
N LEU A 263 -36.17 -14.18 -15.30
CA LEU A 263 -35.45 -13.14 -14.58
C LEU A 263 -36.43 -12.49 -13.60
N LEU A 264 -36.08 -12.51 -12.31
CA LEU A 264 -36.83 -11.79 -11.28
C LEU A 264 -36.93 -10.32 -11.70
N SER A 265 -37.90 -9.54 -11.24
CA SER A 265 -37.81 -8.08 -11.42
C SER A 265 -36.64 -7.54 -10.57
N PRO A 266 -35.99 -6.41 -10.95
CA PRO A 266 -34.87 -5.86 -10.17
C PRO A 266 -35.22 -5.62 -8.70
N ARG A 267 -36.47 -5.23 -8.43
CA ARG A 267 -36.99 -5.07 -7.06
C ARG A 267 -37.14 -6.40 -6.31
N LEU A 268 -37.56 -7.47 -6.98
CA LEU A 268 -37.68 -8.80 -6.37
C LEU A 268 -36.31 -9.43 -6.10
N LEU A 269 -35.33 -9.20 -6.98
CA LEU A 269 -33.94 -9.56 -6.76
C LEU A 269 -33.38 -8.84 -5.52
N GLN A 270 -33.54 -7.52 -5.45
CA GLN A 270 -33.13 -6.73 -4.30
C GLN A 270 -33.76 -7.26 -3.00
N SER A 271 -35.09 -7.44 -2.96
CA SER A 271 -35.76 -7.88 -1.74
C SER A 271 -35.28 -9.25 -1.28
N THR A 272 -34.98 -10.17 -2.21
CA THR A 272 -34.45 -11.50 -1.90
C THR A 272 -33.05 -11.42 -1.29
N LEU A 273 -32.13 -10.69 -1.93
CA LEU A 273 -30.76 -10.51 -1.43
C LEU A 273 -30.73 -9.78 -0.08
N PHE A 274 -31.55 -8.74 0.07
CA PHE A 274 -31.60 -7.94 1.28
C PHE A 274 -32.19 -8.76 2.43
N ALA A 275 -33.22 -9.59 2.18
CA ALA A 275 -33.74 -10.51 3.18
C ALA A 275 -32.71 -11.55 3.62
N ALA A 276 -31.92 -12.10 2.69
CA ALA A 276 -30.82 -13.02 3.02
C ALA A 276 -29.76 -12.36 3.91
N CYS A 277 -29.34 -11.15 3.57
CA CYS A 277 -28.41 -10.37 4.36
C CYS A 277 -28.98 -10.02 5.76
N ILE A 278 -30.25 -9.62 5.84
CA ILE A 278 -30.94 -9.35 7.12
C ILE A 278 -30.97 -10.57 8.03
N ASN A 279 -31.17 -11.78 7.47
CA ASN A 279 -31.12 -13.02 8.23
C ASN A 279 -29.72 -13.27 8.81
N LYS A 280 -28.67 -12.99 8.03
CA LYS A 280 -27.28 -13.12 8.50
C LYS A 280 -26.93 -12.10 9.59
N LEU A 281 -27.46 -10.88 9.51
CA LEU A 281 -27.28 -9.85 10.54
C LEU A 281 -27.85 -10.23 11.92
N GLN A 282 -28.74 -11.25 11.99
CA GLN A 282 -29.22 -11.79 13.27
C GLN A 282 -28.16 -12.59 14.03
N PHE A 283 -27.12 -13.09 13.35
CA PHE A 283 -26.02 -13.79 13.98
C PHE A 283 -25.09 -12.82 14.73
N SER A 284 -24.02 -13.36 15.32
CA SER A 284 -23.06 -12.53 16.02
C SER A 284 -22.29 -11.64 15.04
N LEU A 285 -22.06 -10.38 15.42
CA LEU A 285 -21.29 -9.40 14.67
C LEU A 285 -19.93 -9.11 15.32
N LYS A 286 -19.42 -10.08 16.07
CA LYS A 286 -18.04 -10.05 16.55
C LYS A 286 -17.10 -10.15 15.36
N ASN A 287 -16.07 -9.34 15.33
CA ASN A 287 -15.04 -9.48 14.33
C ASN A 287 -14.21 -10.74 14.63
N VAL A 288 -14.21 -11.69 13.71
CA VAL A 288 -13.40 -12.90 13.74
C VAL A 288 -12.33 -12.89 12.65
N SER A 289 -12.20 -11.78 11.92
CA SER A 289 -11.07 -11.55 11.03
C SER A 289 -9.82 -11.16 11.84
N ASP A 290 -8.66 -11.30 11.20
CA ASP A 290 -7.38 -10.90 11.79
C ASP A 290 -7.12 -9.38 11.69
N VAL A 291 -8.10 -8.60 11.23
CA VAL A 291 -7.97 -7.17 10.92
C VAL A 291 -8.95 -6.37 11.77
N PRO A 292 -8.50 -5.35 12.54
CA PRO A 292 -9.41 -4.54 13.36
C PRO A 292 -10.35 -3.69 12.49
N LEU A 293 -11.65 -3.71 12.79
CA LEU A 293 -12.66 -2.92 12.09
C LEU A 293 -13.06 -1.71 12.93
N GLU A 294 -13.30 -0.56 12.30
CA GLU A 294 -13.67 0.68 12.99
C GLU A 294 -14.96 0.47 13.80
N ILE A 295 -15.91 -0.28 13.24
CA ILE A 295 -17.16 -0.64 13.92
C ILE A 295 -16.94 -1.48 15.19
N ASP A 296 -15.76 -2.08 15.42
CA ASP A 296 -15.49 -2.89 16.62
C ASP A 296 -15.55 -2.13 17.93
N ILE A 297 -15.46 -0.80 17.88
CA ILE A 297 -15.68 0.03 19.06
C ILE A 297 -17.13 -0.03 19.57
N PHE A 298 -18.09 -0.32 18.69
CA PHE A 298 -19.50 -0.32 19.04
C PHE A 298 -19.97 -1.59 19.72
N ARG A 299 -20.98 -1.43 20.58
CA ARG A 299 -21.80 -2.55 21.07
C ARG A 299 -22.47 -3.27 19.91
N GLU A 300 -22.70 -4.56 20.10
CA GLU A 300 -23.27 -5.43 19.07
C GLU A 300 -24.66 -4.98 18.59
N ASP A 301 -25.51 -4.43 19.48
CA ASP A 301 -26.79 -3.84 19.11
C ASP A 301 -26.63 -2.61 18.21
N LYS A 302 -25.66 -1.72 18.52
CA LYS A 302 -25.37 -0.52 17.73
C LYS A 302 -24.71 -0.82 16.39
N LYS A 303 -23.84 -1.84 16.33
CA LYS A 303 -23.33 -2.37 15.06
C LYS A 303 -24.48 -2.81 14.15
N ARG A 304 -25.41 -3.59 14.71
CA ARG A 304 -26.56 -4.13 13.96
C ARG A 304 -27.50 -3.01 13.48
N GLU A 305 -27.81 -2.06 14.36
CA GLU A 305 -28.60 -0.87 14.03
C GLU A 305 -27.99 -0.08 12.86
N LEU A 306 -26.67 0.16 12.89
CA LEU A 306 -25.95 0.84 11.81
C LEU A 306 -26.04 0.07 10.49
N LEU A 307 -25.80 -1.25 10.51
CA LEU A 307 -25.84 -2.08 9.30
C LEU A 307 -27.24 -2.15 8.69
N TYR A 308 -28.29 -2.23 9.51
CA TYR A 308 -29.68 -2.14 9.02
C TYR A 308 -29.98 -0.80 8.39
N LEU A 309 -29.53 0.30 9.01
CA LEU A 309 -29.74 1.63 8.47
C LEU A 309 -29.04 1.80 7.12
N ILE A 310 -27.80 1.33 6.97
CA ILE A 310 -27.08 1.37 5.68
C ILE A 310 -27.85 0.60 4.61
N LEU A 311 -28.33 -0.62 4.94
CA LEU A 311 -29.10 -1.43 4.01
C LEU A 311 -30.41 -0.75 3.60
N GLN A 312 -31.10 -0.09 4.54
CA GLN A 312 -32.31 0.68 4.27
C GLN A 312 -32.02 1.89 3.38
N LYS A 313 -30.94 2.64 3.63
CA LYS A 313 -30.54 3.79 2.81
C LYS A 313 -30.13 3.37 1.41
N LEU A 314 -29.40 2.27 1.28
CA LEU A 314 -29.06 1.69 -0.01
C LEU A 314 -30.31 1.25 -0.77
N SER A 315 -31.30 0.65 -0.09
CA SER A 315 -32.59 0.29 -0.69
C SER A 315 -33.28 1.49 -1.33
N GLN A 316 -33.36 2.61 -0.59
CA GLN A 316 -33.99 3.84 -1.07
C GLN A 316 -33.23 4.41 -2.28
N GLN A 317 -31.90 4.51 -2.18
CA GLN A 317 -31.10 5.01 -3.29
C GLN A 317 -31.24 4.14 -4.54
N LEU A 318 -31.26 2.81 -4.41
CA LEU A 318 -31.47 1.93 -5.56
C LEU A 318 -32.83 2.15 -6.22
N ASP A 319 -33.89 2.45 -5.46
CA ASP A 319 -35.18 2.79 -6.03
C ASP A 319 -35.15 4.14 -6.77
N ASP A 320 -34.51 5.15 -6.20
CA ASP A 320 -34.34 6.46 -6.85
C ASP A 320 -33.53 6.33 -8.16
N LEU A 321 -32.46 5.53 -8.16
CA LEU A 321 -31.61 5.25 -9.33
C LEU A 321 -32.38 4.49 -10.43
N ARG A 322 -33.32 3.60 -10.07
CA ARG A 322 -34.19 2.91 -11.04
C ARG A 322 -35.16 3.87 -11.70
N GLU A 323 -35.75 4.78 -10.93
CA GLU A 323 -36.66 5.80 -11.48
C GLU A 323 -35.95 6.73 -12.46
N ALA A 324 -34.66 6.98 -12.23
CA ALA A 324 -33.80 7.76 -13.11
C ALA A 324 -33.35 7.04 -14.41
N GLN A 325 -33.62 5.73 -14.56
CA GLN A 325 -33.28 4.91 -15.74
C GLN A 325 -31.79 5.00 -16.16
N ILE A 326 -30.89 4.85 -15.19
CA ILE A 326 -29.45 5.01 -15.40
C ILE A 326 -28.87 3.89 -16.26
N THR A 327 -27.94 4.24 -17.14
CA THR A 327 -27.19 3.28 -17.97
C THR A 327 -25.90 2.81 -17.28
N ASP A 328 -25.40 1.63 -17.67
CA ASP A 328 -24.19 1.01 -17.07
C ASP A 328 -22.95 1.94 -17.13
N ARG A 329 -22.77 2.67 -18.23
CA ARG A 329 -21.65 3.60 -18.40
C ARG A 329 -21.72 4.80 -17.45
N GLN A 330 -22.93 5.31 -17.19
CA GLN A 330 -23.16 6.39 -16.23
C GLN A 330 -22.96 5.91 -14.79
N LEU A 331 -23.25 4.64 -14.51
CA LEU A 331 -23.12 4.06 -13.18
C LEU A 331 -21.65 4.07 -12.69
N LEU A 332 -20.69 3.88 -13.60
CA LEU A 332 -19.26 3.98 -13.30
C LEU A 332 -18.87 5.39 -12.82
N GLU A 333 -19.42 6.43 -13.44
CA GLU A 333 -19.16 7.83 -13.09
C GLU A 333 -19.91 8.25 -11.81
N LEU A 334 -21.12 7.71 -11.60
CA LEU A 334 -21.95 8.01 -10.44
C LEU A 334 -21.55 7.23 -9.18
N LYS A 335 -20.81 6.12 -9.31
CA LYS A 335 -20.40 5.27 -8.17
C LYS A 335 -19.82 6.06 -6.99
N PRO A 336 -18.85 6.98 -7.16
CA PRO A 336 -18.31 7.75 -6.04
C PRO A 336 -19.36 8.62 -5.36
N ILE A 337 -20.29 9.19 -6.14
CA ILE A 337 -21.37 10.05 -5.65
C ILE A 337 -22.37 9.21 -4.85
N ILE A 338 -22.81 8.07 -5.40
CA ILE A 338 -23.75 7.14 -4.72
C ILE A 338 -23.20 6.72 -3.36
N LEU A 339 -21.92 6.32 -3.30
CA LEU A 339 -21.27 5.92 -2.05
C LEU A 339 -21.14 7.08 -1.05
N ASN A 340 -20.83 8.28 -1.53
CA ASN A 340 -20.75 9.46 -0.68
C ASN A 340 -22.12 9.79 -0.07
N ASP A 341 -23.15 9.84 -0.90
CA ASP A 341 -24.53 10.13 -0.48
C ASP A 341 -25.03 9.07 0.51
N LEU A 342 -24.70 7.79 0.27
CA LEU A 342 -25.04 6.70 1.17
C LEU A 342 -24.40 6.91 2.55
N TRP A 343 -23.12 7.24 2.57
CA TRP A 343 -22.38 7.52 3.80
C TRP A 343 -22.94 8.75 4.52
N GLN A 344 -23.14 9.88 3.83
CA GLN A 344 -23.69 11.11 4.44
C GLN A 344 -25.08 10.88 5.03
N ALA A 345 -25.97 10.22 4.29
CA ALA A 345 -27.32 9.90 4.74
C ALA A 345 -27.29 8.98 5.96
N THR A 346 -26.37 8.01 5.99
CA THR A 346 -26.21 7.09 7.12
C THR A 346 -25.67 7.83 8.36
N VAL A 347 -24.62 8.65 8.23
CA VAL A 347 -24.07 9.45 9.34
C VAL A 347 -25.17 10.34 9.95
N THR A 348 -25.94 11.02 9.08
CA THR A 348 -26.99 11.95 9.49
C THR A 348 -28.08 11.27 10.31
N ASP A 349 -28.56 10.11 9.85
CA ASP A 349 -29.66 9.41 10.51
C ASP A 349 -29.19 8.61 11.74
N PHE A 350 -28.00 7.99 11.68
CA PHE A 350 -27.48 7.16 12.77
C PHE A 350 -27.14 7.98 14.01
N PHE A 351 -26.48 9.12 13.85
CA PHE A 351 -26.10 9.99 14.96
C PHE A 351 -27.19 11.01 15.30
N GLY A 352 -28.21 11.15 14.44
CA GLY A 352 -29.32 12.07 14.59
C GLY A 352 -28.97 13.48 14.11
N LYS A 353 -29.72 13.96 13.11
CA LYS A 353 -29.51 15.26 12.44
C LYS A 353 -29.33 16.46 13.37
N PHE A 354 -30.07 16.51 14.47
CA PHE A 354 -30.05 17.62 15.44
C PHE A 354 -29.40 17.24 16.77
N SER A 355 -28.71 16.11 16.82
CA SER A 355 -28.02 15.64 18.02
C SER A 355 -26.88 16.59 18.37
N ARG A 356 -26.90 17.09 19.60
CA ARG A 356 -25.88 17.97 20.14
C ARG A 356 -25.18 17.30 21.31
N ILE A 357 -23.87 17.52 21.39
CA ILE A 357 -23.04 17.08 22.51
C ILE A 357 -22.32 18.28 23.12
N GLU A 358 -22.02 18.17 24.40
CA GLU A 358 -21.27 19.20 25.15
C GLU A 358 -19.79 18.84 25.14
N ILE A 359 -18.96 19.72 24.58
CA ILE A 359 -17.50 19.60 24.58
C ILE A 359 -16.94 20.84 25.28
N GLY A 360 -16.55 20.68 26.54
CA GLY A 360 -16.25 21.82 27.42
C GLY A 360 -17.47 22.72 27.60
N ASP A 361 -17.32 24.02 27.37
CA ASP A 361 -18.41 25.00 27.48
C ASP A 361 -19.21 25.20 26.17
N ARG A 362 -18.97 24.37 25.14
CA ARG A 362 -19.58 24.52 23.82
C ARG A 362 -20.51 23.36 23.47
N SER A 363 -21.73 23.69 23.03
CA SER A 363 -22.66 22.74 22.44
C SER A 363 -22.45 22.65 20.93
N VAL A 364 -22.07 21.48 20.44
CA VAL A 364 -21.75 21.25 19.02
C VAL A 364 -22.65 20.18 18.42
N GLU A 365 -23.00 20.35 17.14
CA GLU A 365 -23.80 19.38 16.38
C GLU A 365 -22.91 18.22 15.93
N VAL A 366 -23.26 16.99 16.33
CA VAL A 366 -22.47 15.78 16.08
C VAL A 366 -22.27 15.57 14.58
N VAL A 367 -23.36 15.62 13.81
CA VAL A 367 -23.33 15.34 12.36
C VAL A 367 -22.43 16.32 11.63
N ASN A 368 -22.44 17.61 11.98
CA ASN A 368 -21.60 18.61 11.33
C ASN A 368 -20.11 18.32 11.53
N ILE A 369 -19.72 17.79 12.69
CA ILE A 369 -18.32 17.40 12.97
C ILE A 369 -17.94 16.15 12.17
N LEU A 370 -18.83 15.15 12.14
CA LEU A 370 -18.56 13.88 11.45
C LEU A 370 -18.49 14.05 9.93
N LEU A 371 -19.18 15.05 9.38
CA LEU A 371 -19.22 15.35 7.94
C LEU A 371 -18.21 16.41 7.48
N GLN A 372 -17.27 16.87 8.33
CA GLN A 372 -16.34 17.95 7.95
C GLN A 372 -15.44 17.61 6.76
N ASN A 373 -14.94 16.36 6.69
CA ASN A 373 -13.91 15.95 5.73
C ASN A 373 -14.38 14.78 4.83
N PRO A 374 -15.41 14.98 3.99
CA PRO A 374 -15.98 13.91 3.16
C PRO A 374 -14.97 13.37 2.15
N ALA A 375 -14.09 14.23 1.61
CA ALA A 375 -13.08 13.84 0.62
C ALA A 375 -12.03 12.86 1.18
N ALA A 376 -11.68 13.01 2.46
CA ALA A 376 -10.74 12.10 3.13
C ALA A 376 -11.35 10.70 3.27
N ILE A 377 -12.61 10.61 3.70
CA ILE A 377 -13.34 9.34 3.82
C ILE A 377 -13.56 8.71 2.44
N GLN A 378 -13.92 9.53 1.45
CA GLN A 378 -14.11 9.08 0.08
C GLN A 378 -12.85 8.40 -0.45
N THR A 379 -11.69 9.03 -0.29
CA THR A 379 -10.43 8.52 -0.84
C THR A 379 -9.87 7.35 -0.03
N ALA A 380 -9.97 7.41 1.30
CA ALA A 380 -9.36 6.42 2.18
C ALA A 380 -10.16 5.12 2.30
N ILE A 381 -11.49 5.19 2.20
CA ILE A 381 -12.38 4.04 2.44
C ILE A 381 -13.31 3.81 1.25
N LEU A 382 -14.18 4.76 0.91
CA LEU A 382 -15.30 4.49 -0.01
C LEU A 382 -14.86 4.14 -1.44
N ASN A 383 -13.89 4.87 -2.01
CA ASN A 383 -13.37 4.60 -3.34
C ASN A 383 -12.59 3.27 -3.43
N LYS A 384 -12.12 2.76 -2.30
CA LYS A 384 -11.36 1.51 -2.21
C LYS A 384 -12.25 0.28 -2.06
N ILE A 385 -13.57 0.44 -1.91
CA ILE A 385 -14.49 -0.71 -1.81
C ILE A 385 -14.54 -1.40 -3.18
N PRO A 386 -14.08 -2.66 -3.28
CA PRO A 386 -14.05 -3.37 -4.56
C PRO A 386 -15.46 -3.85 -4.94
N LEU A 387 -15.65 -4.13 -6.24
CA LEU A 387 -16.85 -4.80 -6.80
C LEU A 387 -18.18 -4.07 -6.61
N VAL A 388 -18.17 -2.79 -6.21
CA VAL A 388 -19.39 -1.99 -6.04
C VAL A 388 -20.08 -1.73 -7.37
N GLY A 389 -19.32 -1.50 -8.45
CA GLY A 389 -19.91 -1.23 -9.76
C GLY A 389 -20.70 -2.43 -10.27
N GLU A 390 -20.08 -3.60 -10.19
CA GLU A 390 -20.63 -4.91 -10.55
C GLU A 390 -21.89 -5.22 -9.73
N LEU A 391 -21.85 -4.98 -8.42
CA LEU A 391 -23.03 -5.12 -7.56
C LEU A 391 -24.17 -4.20 -7.97
N LEU A 392 -23.89 -2.92 -8.22
CA LEU A 392 -24.92 -1.95 -8.62
C LEU A 392 -25.49 -2.28 -10.01
N SER A 393 -24.65 -2.64 -10.98
CA SER A 393 -25.10 -3.08 -12.31
C SER A 393 -26.00 -4.32 -12.20
N TYR A 394 -25.65 -5.27 -11.33
CA TYR A 394 -26.49 -6.45 -11.08
C TYR A 394 -27.85 -6.09 -10.46
N LEU A 395 -27.86 -5.25 -9.43
CA LEU A 395 -29.09 -4.88 -8.70
C LEU A 395 -30.03 -3.94 -9.46
N LEU A 396 -29.49 -3.14 -10.39
CA LEU A 396 -30.25 -2.17 -11.18
C LEU A 396 -30.62 -2.71 -12.56
N LEU A 397 -29.66 -3.35 -13.24
CA LEU A 397 -29.74 -3.71 -14.67
C LEU A 397 -29.79 -5.22 -14.93
N GLN A 398 -29.52 -6.06 -13.92
CA GLN A 398 -29.48 -7.53 -14.04
C GLN A 398 -28.48 -8.02 -15.10
N THR A 399 -27.32 -7.37 -15.15
CA THR A 399 -26.21 -7.80 -15.99
C THR A 399 -25.51 -9.02 -15.40
N ASP A 400 -24.95 -9.88 -16.22
CA ASP A 400 -24.13 -11.00 -15.75
C ASP A 400 -22.95 -10.51 -14.89
N LEU A 401 -22.68 -11.19 -13.78
CA LEU A 401 -21.55 -10.88 -12.91
C LEU A 401 -20.29 -11.53 -13.46
N GLN A 402 -19.22 -10.74 -13.64
CA GLN A 402 -17.91 -11.23 -14.05
C GLN A 402 -16.99 -11.29 -12.83
N ILE A 403 -16.73 -12.49 -12.31
CA ILE A 403 -15.89 -12.72 -11.13
C ILE A 403 -14.99 -13.92 -11.43
N ASP A 404 -13.72 -13.89 -11.07
CA ASP A 404 -12.79 -15.00 -11.35
C ASP A 404 -12.69 -15.37 -12.85
N ASN A 405 -12.88 -14.40 -13.75
CA ASN A 405 -12.97 -14.63 -15.20
C ASN A 405 -14.08 -15.66 -15.57
N THR A 406 -15.05 -15.83 -14.67
CA THR A 406 -16.22 -16.68 -14.78
C THR A 406 -17.44 -15.78 -14.88
N SER A 407 -18.23 -15.99 -15.94
CA SER A 407 -19.50 -15.30 -16.12
C SER A 407 -20.57 -16.02 -15.32
N TYR A 408 -21.13 -15.35 -14.32
CA TYR A 408 -22.28 -15.81 -13.55
C TYR A 408 -23.55 -15.21 -14.17
N PRO A 409 -24.37 -16.00 -14.87
CA PRO A 409 -25.54 -15.48 -15.57
C PRO A 409 -26.55 -14.88 -14.59
N ALA A 410 -27.17 -13.77 -14.98
CA ALA A 410 -28.11 -13.08 -14.14
C ALA A 410 -29.32 -13.96 -13.76
N GLY A 411 -29.75 -13.85 -12.50
CA GLY A 411 -30.87 -14.65 -11.97
C GLY A 411 -30.51 -16.08 -11.55
N THR A 412 -29.25 -16.50 -11.69
CA THR A 412 -28.78 -17.79 -11.15
C THR A 412 -28.55 -17.72 -9.63
N SER A 413 -28.62 -18.88 -8.96
CA SER A 413 -28.33 -18.96 -7.53
C SER A 413 -26.88 -18.59 -7.21
N ASP A 414 -25.96 -18.91 -8.12
CA ASP A 414 -24.54 -18.61 -7.93
C ASP A 414 -24.26 -17.10 -8.06
N ALA A 415 -24.86 -16.43 -9.06
CA ALA A 415 -24.80 -14.97 -9.17
C ALA A 415 -25.37 -14.28 -7.91
N ASN A 416 -26.48 -14.79 -7.38
CA ASN A 416 -27.06 -14.25 -6.15
C ASN A 416 -26.14 -14.42 -4.94
N CYS A 417 -25.46 -15.56 -4.80
CA CYS A 417 -24.49 -15.80 -3.73
C CYS A 417 -23.33 -14.80 -3.80
N GLN A 418 -22.82 -14.56 -5.00
CA GLN A 418 -21.74 -13.59 -5.22
C GLN A 418 -22.18 -12.15 -4.96
N ALA A 419 -23.38 -11.77 -5.42
CA ALA A 419 -23.95 -10.45 -5.14
C ALA A 419 -24.17 -10.25 -3.63
N GLU A 420 -24.58 -11.30 -2.91
CA GLU A 420 -24.73 -11.24 -1.45
C GLU A 420 -23.39 -10.95 -0.76
N ILE A 421 -22.31 -11.64 -1.15
CA ILE A 421 -20.95 -11.37 -0.65
C ILE A 421 -20.53 -9.91 -0.87
N MET A 422 -20.75 -9.38 -2.08
CA MET A 422 -20.42 -7.99 -2.40
C MET A 422 -21.24 -7.00 -1.55
N LEU A 423 -22.54 -7.30 -1.36
CA LEU A 423 -23.44 -6.50 -0.55
C LEU A 423 -22.98 -6.48 0.92
N GLU A 424 -22.67 -7.64 1.50
CA GLU A 424 -22.18 -7.74 2.87
C GLU A 424 -20.90 -6.91 3.08
N ASN A 425 -19.94 -7.04 2.14
CA ASN A 425 -18.70 -6.26 2.18
C ASN A 425 -18.97 -4.76 2.08
N LEU A 426 -19.85 -4.34 1.18
CA LEU A 426 -20.25 -2.93 1.03
C LEU A 426 -20.82 -2.38 2.35
N LEU A 427 -21.75 -3.11 2.99
CA LEU A 427 -22.35 -2.68 4.26
C LEU A 427 -21.30 -2.49 5.36
N ILE A 428 -20.39 -3.45 5.51
CA ILE A 428 -19.34 -3.40 6.54
C ILE A 428 -18.37 -2.24 6.27
N GLN A 429 -17.97 -2.03 5.03
CA GLN A 429 -17.03 -0.96 4.67
C GLN A 429 -17.66 0.43 4.80
N VAL A 430 -18.93 0.60 4.43
CA VAL A 430 -19.67 1.86 4.69
C VAL A 430 -19.83 2.08 6.18
N ALA A 431 -20.11 1.04 6.97
CA ALA A 431 -20.18 1.15 8.42
C ALA A 431 -18.84 1.59 9.02
N ASN A 432 -17.72 1.05 8.53
CA ASN A 432 -16.39 1.51 8.90
C ASN A 432 -16.16 2.99 8.56
N ALA A 433 -16.61 3.42 7.37
CA ALA A 433 -16.55 4.82 6.95
C ALA A 433 -17.39 5.76 7.83
N VAL A 434 -18.53 5.31 8.35
CA VAL A 434 -19.37 6.06 9.29
C VAL A 434 -18.68 6.25 10.64
N VAL A 435 -17.96 5.23 11.12
CA VAL A 435 -17.32 5.24 12.44
C VAL A 435 -15.95 5.93 12.42
N GLN A 436 -15.26 5.97 11.29
CA GLN A 436 -13.92 6.55 11.22
C GLN A 436 -13.86 8.03 11.67
N PRO A 437 -14.74 8.95 11.21
CA PRO A 437 -14.76 10.33 11.72
C PRO A 437 -15.07 10.41 13.22
N LEU A 438 -15.92 9.51 13.73
CA LEU A 438 -16.24 9.46 15.15
C LEU A 438 -14.99 9.17 15.98
N LEU A 439 -14.16 8.22 15.53
CA LEU A 439 -12.90 7.86 16.18
C LEU A 439 -11.83 8.96 16.10
N ASN A 440 -11.91 9.84 15.12
CA ASN A 440 -10.96 10.93 14.98
C ASN A 440 -11.33 12.14 15.83
N TYR A 441 -12.62 12.49 15.87
CA TYR A 441 -13.05 13.76 16.45
C TYR A 441 -13.74 13.63 17.80
N LEU A 442 -14.45 12.53 18.04
CA LEU A 442 -15.39 12.40 19.17
C LEU A 442 -15.14 11.14 20.03
N ALA A 443 -13.99 10.48 19.86
CA ALA A 443 -13.68 9.22 20.54
C ALA A 443 -13.76 9.32 22.07
N ASP A 444 -13.32 10.45 22.63
CA ASP A 444 -13.23 10.62 24.07
C ASP A 444 -14.48 11.23 24.73
N VAL A 445 -15.51 11.57 23.96
CA VAL A 445 -16.71 12.22 24.48
C VAL A 445 -17.56 11.22 25.29
N GLU A 446 -17.84 11.56 26.55
CA GLU A 446 -18.49 10.66 27.50
C GLU A 446 -19.90 10.24 27.06
N GLN A 447 -20.66 11.17 26.47
CA GLN A 447 -21.99 10.90 25.91
C GLN A 447 -21.92 9.88 24.75
N ILE A 448 -20.87 9.94 23.92
CA ILE A 448 -20.65 8.97 22.83
C ILE A 448 -20.29 7.61 23.42
N LYS A 449 -19.35 7.57 24.37
CA LYS A 449 -18.92 6.34 25.06
C LYS A 449 -20.10 5.57 25.63
N GLN A 450 -20.98 6.25 26.37
CA GLN A 450 -22.12 5.62 27.03
C GLN A 450 -23.19 5.13 26.04
N ASN A 451 -23.41 5.86 24.93
CA ASN A 451 -24.48 5.58 23.98
C ASN A 451 -24.09 4.58 22.88
N PHE A 452 -22.80 4.45 22.56
CA PHE A 452 -22.37 3.66 21.40
C PHE A 452 -21.36 2.56 21.74
N TYR A 453 -20.44 2.77 22.69
CA TYR A 453 -19.25 1.92 22.81
C TYR A 453 -19.47 0.65 23.61
N ASP A 454 -18.76 -0.41 23.23
CA ASP A 454 -18.67 -1.64 24.01
C ASP A 454 -18.08 -1.34 25.39
N ARG A 455 -18.64 -1.95 26.43
CA ARG A 455 -18.20 -1.76 27.82
C ARG A 455 -16.73 -2.12 28.01
N LYS A 456 -16.20 -3.04 27.21
CA LYS A 456 -14.78 -3.42 27.23
C LYS A 456 -13.91 -2.27 26.74
N LEU A 457 -14.36 -1.57 25.70
CA LEU A 457 -13.62 -0.51 25.00
C LEU A 457 -14.01 0.91 25.47
N ILE A 458 -14.50 1.08 26.70
CA ILE A 458 -15.02 2.38 27.17
C ILE A 458 -13.95 3.26 27.82
N SER A 459 -12.89 2.66 28.37
CA SER A 459 -11.84 3.42 29.04
C SER A 459 -10.96 4.15 28.02
N THR A 460 -10.50 5.36 28.35
CA THR A 460 -9.60 6.14 27.48
C THR A 460 -8.38 5.32 27.04
N ARG A 461 -7.81 4.48 27.92
CA ARG A 461 -6.68 3.61 27.56
C ARG A 461 -7.05 2.56 26.51
N GLU A 462 -8.23 1.94 26.63
CA GLU A 462 -8.69 0.92 25.68
C GLU A 462 -9.00 1.56 24.32
N ILE A 463 -9.62 2.75 24.32
CA ILE A 463 -9.91 3.53 23.10
C ILE A 463 -8.61 3.92 22.39
N GLU A 464 -7.62 4.44 23.12
CA GLU A 464 -6.32 4.77 22.53
C GLU A 464 -5.59 3.54 22.00
N ARG A 465 -5.65 2.39 22.71
CA ARG A 465 -5.10 1.14 22.17
C ARG A 465 -5.79 0.75 20.87
N PHE A 466 -7.12 0.79 20.84
CA PHE A 466 -7.91 0.46 19.65
C PHE A 466 -7.61 1.40 18.46
N ARG A 467 -7.51 2.71 18.70
CA ARG A 467 -7.11 3.70 17.68
C ARG A 467 -5.70 3.45 17.16
N ASN A 468 -4.78 3.03 18.03
CA ASN A 468 -3.42 2.65 17.63
C ASN A 468 -3.41 1.37 16.79
N ASP A 469 -4.23 0.37 17.12
CA ASP A 469 -4.37 -0.86 16.34
C ASP A 469 -4.94 -0.55 14.93
N LEU A 470 -5.92 0.34 14.83
CA LEU A 470 -6.43 0.84 13.53
C LEU A 470 -5.37 1.64 12.76
N SER A 471 -4.59 2.46 13.45
CA SER A 471 -3.49 3.21 12.82
C SER A 471 -2.44 2.26 12.23
N TRP A 472 -2.15 1.15 12.92
CA TRP A 472 -1.30 0.09 12.40
C TRP A 472 -1.93 -0.62 11.20
N LYS A 473 -3.24 -0.92 11.23
CA LYS A 473 -3.96 -1.45 10.07
C LYS A 473 -3.77 -0.57 8.84
N TYR A 474 -4.00 0.74 8.95
CA TYR A 474 -3.90 1.64 7.79
C TYR A 474 -2.48 1.68 7.21
N ARG A 475 -1.46 1.70 8.08
CA ARG A 475 -0.06 1.68 7.64
C ARG A 475 0.29 0.35 6.98
N LEU A 476 -0.12 -0.77 7.57
CA LEU A 476 0.14 -2.10 7.02
C LEU A 476 -0.56 -2.28 5.68
N ASN A 477 -1.79 -1.79 5.53
CA ASN A 477 -2.51 -1.82 4.26
C ASN A 477 -1.81 -0.96 3.20
N ALA A 478 -1.48 0.29 3.52
CA ALA A 478 -0.87 1.23 2.58
C ALA A 478 0.52 0.78 2.06
N TYR A 479 1.26 0.00 2.85
CA TYR A 479 2.62 -0.40 2.50
C TYR A 479 2.77 -1.86 2.10
N VAL A 480 1.97 -2.78 2.66
CA VAL A 480 2.20 -4.22 2.56
C VAL A 480 0.98 -4.96 2.04
N ASN A 481 -0.17 -4.89 2.73
CA ASN A 481 -1.29 -5.78 2.42
C ASN A 481 -1.92 -5.46 1.06
N GLU A 482 -2.14 -4.18 0.73
CA GLU A 482 -2.71 -3.80 -0.57
C GLU A 482 -1.78 -4.21 -1.72
N ALA A 483 -0.47 -4.00 -1.56
CA ALA A 483 0.53 -4.41 -2.54
C ALA A 483 0.55 -5.93 -2.73
N ARG A 484 0.46 -6.69 -1.63
CA ARG A 484 0.40 -8.15 -1.63
C ARG A 484 -0.88 -8.65 -2.31
N GLU A 485 -2.03 -8.07 -2.00
CA GLU A 485 -3.31 -8.44 -2.62
C GLU A 485 -3.34 -8.15 -4.13
N ILE A 486 -2.76 -7.01 -4.55
CA ILE A 486 -2.58 -6.67 -5.97
C ILE A 486 -1.68 -7.70 -6.64
N PHE A 487 -0.55 -8.06 -6.02
CA PHE A 487 0.38 -9.06 -6.54
C PHE A 487 -0.25 -10.46 -6.64
N GLU A 488 -1.00 -10.88 -5.61
CA GLU A 488 -1.72 -12.15 -5.57
C GLU A 488 -3.03 -12.13 -6.40
N SER A 489 -3.34 -11.01 -7.08
CA SER A 489 -4.54 -10.84 -7.92
C SER A 489 -5.84 -11.20 -7.20
N ARG A 490 -6.02 -10.66 -5.98
CA ARG A 490 -7.19 -10.93 -5.16
C ARG A 490 -7.72 -9.68 -4.46
N TYR A 491 -8.99 -9.74 -4.09
CA TYR A 491 -9.61 -8.87 -3.10
C TYR A 491 -9.94 -9.67 -1.85
N GLU A 492 -9.69 -9.08 -0.68
CA GLU A 492 -10.22 -9.58 0.59
C GLU A 492 -11.53 -8.86 0.91
N LEU A 493 -12.60 -9.64 1.06
CA LEU A 493 -13.96 -9.14 1.30
C LEU A 493 -14.43 -9.56 2.69
N PHE A 494 -15.14 -8.67 3.38
CA PHE A 494 -15.79 -8.99 4.64
C PHE A 494 -17.18 -9.58 4.43
N VAL A 495 -17.50 -10.64 5.16
CA VAL A 495 -18.79 -11.36 5.08
C VAL A 495 -19.34 -11.65 6.48
N PHE A 496 -20.66 -11.77 6.57
CA PHE A 496 -21.36 -12.19 7.78
C PHE A 496 -21.38 -13.72 7.87
N ALA A 497 -20.43 -14.26 8.64
CA ALA A 497 -20.38 -15.67 8.97
C ALA A 497 -21.17 -15.97 10.26
N PRO A 498 -21.60 -17.22 10.52
CA PRO A 498 -22.34 -17.57 11.72
C PRO A 498 -21.64 -17.23 13.05
N ARG A 499 -20.30 -17.14 13.03
CA ARG A 499 -19.47 -16.83 14.21
C ARG A 499 -19.15 -15.34 14.37
N GLY A 500 -19.41 -14.52 13.35
CA GLY A 500 -18.89 -13.16 13.30
C GLY A 500 -18.67 -12.62 11.89
N ILE A 501 -18.08 -11.44 11.82
CA ILE A 501 -17.56 -10.86 10.58
C ILE A 501 -16.24 -11.56 10.24
N ALA A 502 -16.21 -12.24 9.11
CA ALA A 502 -15.06 -12.99 8.61
C ALA A 502 -14.56 -12.40 7.29
N THR A 503 -13.38 -12.83 6.85
CA THR A 503 -12.82 -12.48 5.55
C THR A 503 -12.87 -13.66 4.59
N ILE A 504 -13.12 -13.37 3.31
CA ILE A 504 -12.95 -14.31 2.20
C ILE A 504 -12.16 -13.65 1.08
N SER A 505 -11.49 -14.45 0.25
CA SER A 505 -10.74 -13.97 -0.90
C SER A 505 -11.47 -14.26 -2.21
N VAL A 506 -11.55 -13.26 -3.07
CA VAL A 506 -12.07 -13.38 -4.44
C VAL A 506 -10.96 -13.02 -5.42
N TYR A 507 -10.77 -13.77 -6.50
CA TYR A 507 -9.75 -13.44 -7.49
C TYR A 507 -10.23 -12.28 -8.38
N ALA A 508 -9.31 -11.38 -8.70
CA ALA A 508 -9.56 -10.29 -9.62
C ALA A 508 -8.28 -9.97 -10.39
N PRO A 509 -8.35 -9.80 -11.72
CA PRO A 509 -7.19 -9.39 -12.50
C PRO A 509 -6.82 -7.93 -12.17
N ARG A 510 -5.74 -7.73 -11.38
CA ARG A 510 -5.29 -6.41 -10.89
C ARG A 510 -4.02 -5.90 -11.57
N ASN A 511 -3.79 -6.29 -12.83
CA ASN A 511 -2.58 -5.94 -13.59
C ASN A 511 -2.38 -4.43 -13.76
N ALA A 512 -3.47 -3.68 -13.98
CA ALA A 512 -3.41 -2.22 -14.13
C ALA A 512 -2.99 -1.53 -12.84
N GLU A 513 -3.48 -2.01 -11.69
CA GLU A 513 -3.09 -1.51 -10.37
C GLU A 513 -1.64 -1.89 -10.04
N LEU A 514 -1.23 -3.11 -10.38
CA LEU A 514 0.15 -3.58 -10.21
C LEU A 514 1.15 -2.69 -10.96
N ALA A 515 0.80 -2.28 -12.20
CA ALA A 515 1.63 -1.39 -13.01
C ALA A 515 1.72 0.06 -12.45
N GLN A 516 0.76 0.46 -11.62
CA GLN A 516 0.72 1.78 -10.99
C GLN A 516 1.42 1.82 -9.62
N LEU A 517 1.83 0.68 -9.07
CA LEU A 517 2.51 0.63 -7.78
C LEU A 517 3.87 1.33 -7.84
N THR A 518 4.12 2.17 -6.85
CA THR A 518 5.39 2.90 -6.69
C THR A 518 5.83 2.88 -5.22
N GLY A 519 7.09 3.23 -4.95
CA GLY A 519 7.62 3.35 -3.59
C GLY A 519 7.66 2.01 -2.83
N ILE A 520 7.25 2.04 -1.56
CA ILE A 520 7.29 0.86 -0.67
C ILE A 520 6.40 -0.30 -1.18
N PRO A 521 5.14 -0.07 -1.61
CA PRO A 521 4.32 -1.12 -2.23
C PRO A 521 5.03 -1.89 -3.35
N LEU A 522 5.71 -1.18 -4.26
CA LEU A 522 6.47 -1.82 -5.34
C LEU A 522 7.66 -2.64 -4.81
N VAL A 523 8.35 -2.15 -3.79
CA VAL A 523 9.44 -2.93 -3.15
C VAL A 523 8.88 -4.22 -2.52
N VAL A 524 7.70 -4.16 -1.90
CA VAL A 524 7.05 -5.35 -1.34
C VAL A 524 6.73 -6.37 -2.42
N THR A 525 6.17 -5.96 -3.57
CA THR A 525 5.89 -6.89 -4.66
C THR A 525 7.16 -7.49 -5.26
N LEU A 526 8.23 -6.71 -5.42
CA LEU A 526 9.54 -7.21 -5.87
C LEU A 526 10.17 -8.20 -4.87
N ILE A 527 10.00 -7.99 -3.56
CA ILE A 527 10.46 -8.94 -2.54
C ILE A 527 9.68 -10.24 -2.63
N LEU A 528 8.36 -10.18 -2.83
CA LEU A 528 7.51 -11.36 -3.02
C LEU A 528 7.93 -12.14 -4.28
N GLU A 529 8.13 -11.45 -5.40
CA GLU A 529 8.59 -12.06 -6.66
C GLU A 529 9.98 -12.70 -6.50
N PHE A 530 10.92 -11.99 -5.86
CA PHE A 530 12.26 -12.50 -5.60
C PHE A 530 12.24 -13.72 -4.68
N ARG A 531 11.41 -13.70 -3.63
CA ARG A 531 11.20 -14.84 -2.74
C ARG A 531 10.72 -16.04 -3.53
N ASP A 532 9.72 -15.88 -4.38
CA ASP A 532 9.13 -16.98 -5.14
C ASP A 532 10.11 -17.52 -6.21
N ALA A 533 10.96 -16.66 -6.77
CA ALA A 533 12.03 -17.07 -7.69
C ALA A 533 13.19 -17.82 -7.01
N ILE A 534 13.42 -17.60 -5.71
CA ILE A 534 14.52 -18.20 -4.95
C ILE A 534 14.09 -19.40 -4.11
N ALA A 535 12.87 -19.41 -3.59
CA ALA A 535 12.33 -20.49 -2.76
C ALA A 535 12.64 -21.90 -3.32
N PRO A 536 12.38 -22.22 -4.62
CA PRO A 536 12.70 -23.54 -5.16
C PRO A 536 14.21 -23.84 -5.22
N ARG A 537 15.05 -22.83 -5.43
CA ARG A 537 16.52 -22.99 -5.47
C ARG A 537 17.11 -23.19 -4.08
N LEU A 538 16.59 -22.48 -3.08
CA LEU A 538 17.05 -22.63 -1.71
C LEU A 538 16.64 -24.00 -1.14
N GLN A 539 15.41 -24.45 -1.43
CA GLN A 539 14.95 -25.78 -1.06
C GLN A 539 15.78 -26.90 -1.70
N SER A 540 16.20 -26.76 -2.97
CA SER A 540 17.03 -27.78 -3.62
C SER A 540 18.46 -27.84 -3.04
N VAL A 541 19.04 -26.70 -2.66
CA VAL A 541 20.33 -26.65 -1.95
C VAL A 541 20.23 -27.28 -0.56
N LEU A 542 19.17 -26.97 0.21
CA LEU A 542 18.92 -27.59 1.51
C LEU A 542 18.68 -29.10 1.41
N ALA A 543 17.91 -29.55 0.41
CA ALA A 543 17.71 -30.97 0.14
C ALA A 543 19.02 -31.67 -0.24
N PHE A 544 19.88 -31.02 -1.03
CA PHE A 544 21.20 -31.53 -1.37
C PHE A 544 22.08 -31.71 -0.13
N PHE A 545 22.18 -30.69 0.74
CA PHE A 545 22.95 -30.80 1.99
C PHE A 545 22.34 -31.81 2.97
N GLY A 546 21.01 -31.89 3.06
CA GLY A 546 20.31 -32.90 3.86
C GLY A 546 20.64 -34.32 3.41
N SER A 547 20.63 -34.57 2.09
CA SER A 547 21.04 -35.87 1.55
C SER A 547 22.52 -36.17 1.78
N GLY A 548 23.39 -35.15 1.74
CA GLY A 548 24.80 -35.27 2.08
C GLY A 548 25.03 -35.64 3.55
N ILE A 549 24.31 -35.01 4.48
CA ILE A 549 24.36 -35.31 5.91
C ILE A 549 23.87 -36.74 6.17
N VAL A 550 22.75 -37.15 5.56
CA VAL A 550 22.22 -38.52 5.67
C VAL A 550 23.21 -39.53 5.11
N PHE A 551 23.86 -39.23 3.98
CA PHE A 551 24.91 -40.09 3.40
C PHE A 551 26.10 -40.23 4.35
N VAL A 552 26.61 -39.14 4.93
CA VAL A 552 27.72 -39.19 5.90
C VAL A 552 27.33 -40.02 7.13
N LEU A 553 26.13 -39.82 7.67
CA LEU A 553 25.68 -40.56 8.85
C LEU A 553 25.51 -42.06 8.56
N THR A 554 24.92 -42.42 7.42
CA THR A 554 24.62 -43.83 7.10
C THR A 554 25.81 -44.58 6.53
N GLN A 555 26.56 -43.99 5.60
CA GLN A 555 27.64 -44.67 4.89
C GLN A 555 28.99 -44.54 5.58
N ILE A 556 29.31 -43.39 6.16
CA ILE A 556 30.63 -43.19 6.77
C ILE A 556 30.59 -43.63 8.24
N VAL A 557 29.67 -43.06 9.02
CA VAL A 557 29.57 -43.38 10.45
C VAL A 557 29.00 -44.79 10.65
N GLY A 558 27.93 -45.14 9.92
CA GLY A 558 27.32 -46.47 9.99
C GLY A 558 28.28 -47.61 9.60
N ARG A 559 29.07 -47.46 8.52
CA ARG A 559 30.09 -48.46 8.16
C ARG A 559 31.27 -48.47 9.14
N GLY A 560 31.67 -47.32 9.66
CA GLY A 560 32.72 -47.22 10.69
C GLY A 560 32.36 -48.00 11.96
N LEU A 561 31.15 -47.79 12.49
CA LEU A 561 30.63 -48.55 13.62
C LEU A 561 30.47 -50.05 13.31
N GLY A 562 30.03 -50.40 12.10
CA GLY A 562 29.91 -51.79 11.66
C GLY A 562 31.25 -52.52 11.59
N LEU A 563 32.32 -51.84 11.17
CA LEU A 563 33.68 -52.40 11.15
C LEU A 563 34.26 -52.56 12.56
N ILE A 564 34.04 -51.59 13.44
CA ILE A 564 34.45 -51.68 14.85
C ILE A 564 33.68 -52.83 15.54
N GLY A 565 32.38 -52.93 15.33
CA GLY A 565 31.56 -54.03 15.85
C GLY A 565 32.03 -55.39 15.35
N ARG A 566 32.38 -55.52 14.06
CA ARG A 566 32.99 -56.75 13.52
C ARG A 566 34.36 -57.03 14.13
N GLY A 567 35.20 -56.02 14.34
CA GLY A 567 36.50 -56.17 14.99
C GLY A 567 36.39 -56.65 16.44
N ILE A 568 35.40 -56.13 17.18
CA ILE A 568 35.12 -56.56 18.57
C ILE A 568 34.58 -57.99 18.60
N ILE A 569 33.66 -58.36 17.70
CA ILE A 569 33.11 -59.73 17.62
C ILE A 569 34.20 -60.73 17.22
N GLN A 570 35.10 -60.37 16.30
CA GLN A 570 36.25 -61.21 15.95
C GLN A 570 37.30 -61.28 17.06
N GLY A 571 37.45 -60.23 17.87
CA GLY A 571 38.32 -60.23 19.06
C GLY A 571 37.77 -61.09 20.21
N ILE A 572 36.44 -61.14 20.38
CA ILE A 572 35.78 -61.89 21.46
C ILE A 572 35.57 -63.37 21.07
N GLY A 573 35.43 -63.69 19.78
CA GLY A 573 35.21 -65.05 19.29
C GLY A 573 36.38 -66.04 19.46
N SER A 574 37.52 -65.63 20.03
CA SER A 574 38.64 -66.52 20.34
C SER A 574 38.66 -67.01 21.80
N VAL A 575 37.72 -66.57 22.65
CA VAL A 575 37.68 -66.99 24.06
C VAL A 575 36.28 -67.47 24.44
N SER A 576 36.20 -68.77 24.74
CA SER A 576 35.10 -69.46 25.43
C SER A 576 33.87 -69.81 24.57
N PHE A 577 33.64 -71.10 24.36
CA PHE A 577 32.63 -71.84 25.14
C PHE A 577 32.82 -73.35 24.94
N SER A 578 33.36 -73.98 25.99
CA SER A 578 33.33 -75.42 26.24
C SER A 578 32.39 -75.68 27.42
N GLU A 579 31.65 -76.80 27.33
CA GLU A 579 30.80 -77.39 28.39
C GLU A 579 29.50 -76.63 28.76
N LYS A 580 28.36 -77.25 29.07
CA LYS A 580 28.10 -78.59 29.62
C LYS A 580 26.62 -78.97 29.43
N ASN A 581 26.37 -80.26 29.21
CA ASN A 581 25.09 -80.96 29.25
C ASN A 581 24.37 -80.85 30.60
N PHE A 582 23.02 -80.90 30.62
CA PHE A 582 22.28 -81.83 31.50
C PHE A 582 20.82 -82.05 31.04
N LYS A 583 20.44 -83.34 30.99
CA LYS A 583 19.13 -83.95 30.68
C LYS A 583 18.09 -83.76 31.80
N ARG A 584 16.79 -83.74 31.45
CA ARG A 584 15.79 -84.64 32.08
C ARG A 584 14.50 -84.80 31.26
N ASP A 585 13.92 -85.98 31.40
CA ASP A 585 12.91 -86.65 30.58
C ASP A 585 11.44 -86.16 30.72
N ASN A 586 10.70 -86.49 29.65
CA ASN A 586 9.23 -86.52 29.36
C ASN A 586 8.44 -87.46 30.35
N PRO A 587 7.09 -87.73 30.27
CA PRO A 587 6.16 -87.60 29.13
C PRO A 587 4.63 -87.26 29.37
N ARG A 588 4.00 -86.81 28.26
CA ARG A 588 2.66 -87.11 27.65
C ARG A 588 1.33 -87.18 28.44
N SER A 589 0.33 -86.42 27.97
CA SER A 589 -0.90 -86.84 27.23
C SER A 589 -1.71 -85.55 26.94
N LYS A 590 -2.44 -85.32 25.85
CA LYS A 590 -3.01 -86.11 24.76
C LYS A 590 -3.17 -85.19 23.55
#